data_AF-A0A7S2YXW7-F1
#
_entry.id   AF-A0A7S2YXW7-F1
#
_cell.length_a   1.000
_cell.length_b   1.000
_cell.length_c   1.000
_cell.angle_alpha   90.00
_cell.angle_beta   90.00
_cell.angle_gamma   90.00
#
_symmetry.space_group_name_H-M   'P 1'
#
loop_
_entity.id
_entity.type
_entity.pdbx_description
1 polymer ?
#
loop_
_entity_poly.entity_id
_entity_poly.type
_entity_poly.pdbx_seq_one_letter_code
_entity_poly.pdbx_strand_id
1 'polypeptide(L)'
;KDSERSLVANLAAANNYKIAHLEKPENWAMVEAAKVVYSAGFFITVSPDSMMKVAQHCCEENKVYCLNLSAPFIVEVPPFLEALKNLLPYVDYLFGNETEAMAFSKAMGWDCKDVSEVAAKAARLPKQNGGRQRTVVFTQGGEDTLVARDGVVTNYPVPAVKKEEIVDTNGAGDAFVGGFLSQLCRPVAKHISDMVRAGNYAASCIIKVSGCKMEGEPISL
;
A
#
# COMPACT_ATOMS: atom_id res chain seq x y z
N LYS A 1 -4.19 -14.58 24.59
CA LYS A 1 -3.58 -13.23 24.71
C LYS A 1 -2.10 -13.46 24.47
N ASP A 2 -1.63 -13.37 23.23
CA ASP A 2 -0.19 -13.47 22.84
C ASP A 2 0.04 -13.10 21.35
N SER A 3 -0.92 -12.46 20.68
CA SER A 3 -0.90 -12.16 19.24
C SER A 3 -0.55 -10.70 18.93
N GLU A 4 0.09 -9.99 19.86
CA GLU A 4 0.49 -8.59 19.71
C GLU A 4 1.99 -8.48 19.45
N ARG A 5 2.39 -7.50 18.64
CA ARG A 5 3.80 -7.25 18.29
C ARG A 5 4.14 -5.78 18.47
N SER A 6 5.36 -5.53 18.91
CA SER A 6 6.00 -4.22 18.90
C SER A 6 7.21 -4.29 17.99
N LEU A 7 7.31 -3.37 17.03
CA LEU A 7 8.35 -3.35 16.01
C LEU A 7 9.30 -2.17 16.26
N VAL A 8 10.60 -2.46 16.34
CA VAL A 8 11.67 -1.45 16.44
C VAL A 8 12.66 -1.71 15.31
N ALA A 9 12.73 -0.80 14.33
CA ALA A 9 13.58 -0.96 13.15
C ALA A 9 14.94 -0.26 13.35
N ASN A 10 16.02 -1.03 13.31
CA ASN A 10 17.37 -0.50 13.08
C ASN A 10 17.74 -0.65 11.61
N LEU A 11 17.48 0.38 10.80
CA LEU A 11 17.62 0.32 9.35
C LEU A 11 19.06 0.11 8.87
N ALA A 12 20.07 0.57 9.63
CA ALA A 12 21.49 0.42 9.31
C ALA A 12 21.83 0.72 7.84
N ALA A 13 22.26 -0.28 7.07
CA ALA A 13 22.60 -0.11 5.65
C ALA A 13 21.42 0.38 4.78
N ALA A 14 20.16 0.03 5.13
CA ALA A 14 18.99 0.47 4.36
C ALA A 14 18.84 2.00 4.34
N ASN A 15 19.25 2.70 5.42
CA ASN A 15 19.27 4.17 5.47
C ASN A 15 20.28 4.82 4.52
N ASN A 16 21.17 4.04 3.91
CA ASN A 16 22.25 4.55 3.06
C ASN A 16 21.94 4.43 1.57
N TYR A 17 20.72 4.05 1.18
CA TYR A 17 20.33 4.09 -0.23
C TYR A 17 20.51 5.50 -0.81
N LYS A 18 21.12 5.59 -2.00
CA LYS A 18 21.35 6.85 -2.71
C LYS A 18 20.69 6.79 -4.06
N ILE A 19 20.10 7.90 -4.49
CA ILE A 19 19.46 8.01 -5.82
C ILE A 19 20.43 7.66 -6.96
N ALA A 20 21.72 7.93 -6.80
CA ALA A 20 22.74 7.51 -7.77
C ALA A 20 22.78 5.99 -8.01
N HIS A 21 22.30 5.15 -7.07
CA HIS A 21 22.10 3.72 -7.32
C HIS A 21 20.94 3.48 -8.27
N LEU A 22 19.80 4.16 -8.07
CA LEU A 22 18.62 4.09 -8.94
C LEU A 22 18.96 4.53 -10.38
N GLU A 23 19.79 5.57 -10.50
CA GLU A 23 20.12 6.24 -11.78
C GLU A 23 21.15 5.50 -12.63
N LYS A 24 21.75 4.42 -12.10
CA LYS A 24 22.61 3.56 -12.92
C LYS A 24 21.78 3.00 -14.08
N PRO A 25 22.29 3.02 -15.34
CA PRO A 25 21.53 2.57 -16.51
C PRO A 25 20.90 1.18 -16.34
N GLU A 26 21.63 0.22 -15.78
CA GLU A 26 21.17 -1.14 -15.55
C GLU A 26 20.01 -1.24 -14.54
N ASN A 27 19.97 -0.35 -13.54
CA ASN A 27 18.92 -0.30 -12.54
C ASN A 27 17.71 0.47 -13.04
N TRP A 28 17.94 1.61 -13.70
CA TRP A 28 16.88 2.43 -14.27
C TRP A 28 16.12 1.68 -15.38
N ALA A 29 16.81 0.85 -16.17
CA ALA A 29 16.18 -0.03 -17.17
C ALA A 29 15.10 -0.95 -16.57
N MET A 30 15.21 -1.33 -15.30
CA MET A 30 14.17 -2.12 -14.61
C MET A 30 12.91 -1.29 -14.32
N VAL A 31 13.07 0.00 -13.99
CA VAL A 31 11.95 0.95 -13.83
C VAL A 31 11.28 1.22 -15.18
N GLU A 32 12.07 1.34 -16.25
CA GLU A 32 11.59 1.49 -17.61
C GLU A 32 10.83 0.25 -18.11
N ALA A 33 11.25 -0.96 -17.75
CA ALA A 33 10.55 -2.19 -18.11
C ALA A 33 9.27 -2.43 -17.29
N ALA A 34 9.21 -1.95 -16.05
CA ALA A 34 8.08 -2.17 -15.15
C ALA A 34 6.80 -1.46 -15.64
N LYS A 35 5.64 -2.11 -15.50
CA LYS A 35 4.31 -1.52 -15.75
C LYS A 35 3.61 -1.06 -14.48
N VAL A 36 3.98 -1.67 -13.35
CA VAL A 36 3.46 -1.40 -12.01
C VAL A 36 4.65 -1.26 -11.09
N VAL A 37 4.71 -0.18 -10.31
CA VAL A 37 5.74 0.03 -9.29
C VAL A 37 5.08 0.26 -7.95
N TYR A 38 5.57 -0.39 -6.90
CA TYR A 38 5.09 -0.25 -5.53
C TYR A 38 6.20 0.26 -4.63
N SER A 39 5.87 1.21 -3.75
CA SER A 39 6.75 1.66 -2.67
C SER A 39 6.02 1.57 -1.33
N ALA A 40 6.71 1.06 -0.32
CA ALA A 40 6.30 1.25 1.07
C ALA A 40 6.58 2.70 1.49
N GLY A 41 5.69 3.29 2.29
CA GLY A 41 5.86 4.63 2.86
C GLY A 41 7.11 4.76 3.72
N PHE A 42 7.59 3.66 4.31
CA PHE A 42 8.87 3.63 5.03
C PHE A 42 10.05 4.17 4.19
N PHE A 43 10.04 4.01 2.86
CA PHE A 43 11.16 4.46 2.04
C PHE A 43 11.26 6.00 1.93
N ILE A 44 10.23 6.73 2.36
CA ILE A 44 10.26 8.19 2.55
C ILE A 44 11.32 8.59 3.57
N THR A 45 11.60 7.75 4.57
CA THR A 45 12.63 8.05 5.58
C THR A 45 14.05 7.91 5.05
N VAL A 46 14.20 7.39 3.83
CA VAL A 46 15.50 7.03 3.24
C VAL A 46 15.78 7.85 1.97
N SER A 47 14.90 7.77 0.97
CA SER A 47 15.13 8.42 -0.33
C SER A 47 13.82 8.84 -0.99
N PRO A 48 13.17 9.90 -0.48
CA PRO A 48 11.95 10.45 -1.09
C PRO A 48 12.20 10.92 -2.53
N ASP A 49 13.42 11.39 -2.85
CA ASP A 49 13.81 11.78 -4.21
C ASP A 49 13.77 10.61 -5.19
N SER A 50 14.19 9.42 -4.75
CA SER A 50 14.10 8.20 -5.58
C SER A 50 12.65 7.82 -5.86
N MET A 51 11.80 7.90 -4.83
CA MET A 51 10.36 7.66 -4.97
C MET A 51 9.72 8.66 -5.95
N MET A 52 10.08 9.93 -5.84
CA MET A 52 9.56 10.99 -6.70
C MET A 52 9.96 10.76 -8.16
N LYS A 53 11.23 10.48 -8.43
CA LYS A 53 11.73 10.20 -9.79
C LYS A 53 10.98 9.04 -10.45
N VAL A 54 10.75 7.96 -9.71
CA VAL A 54 10.00 6.80 -10.20
C VAL A 54 8.52 7.14 -10.41
N ALA A 55 7.90 7.88 -9.50
CA ALA A 55 6.50 8.26 -9.58
C ALA A 55 6.22 9.19 -10.77
N GLN A 56 7.12 10.15 -11.03
CA GLN A 56 7.07 11.02 -12.21
C GLN A 56 7.20 10.23 -13.50
N HIS A 57 8.19 9.33 -13.60
CA HIS A 57 8.33 8.42 -14.75
C HIS A 57 7.08 7.58 -14.98
N CYS A 58 6.48 7.04 -13.92
CA CYS A 58 5.24 6.29 -14.04
C CYS A 58 4.08 7.15 -14.55
N CYS A 59 3.99 8.40 -14.12
CA CYS A 59 2.99 9.34 -14.58
C CYS A 59 3.16 9.71 -16.06
N GLU A 60 4.39 10.01 -16.49
CA GLU A 60 4.74 10.39 -17.86
C GLU A 60 4.47 9.24 -18.84
N GLU A 61 4.83 8.01 -18.46
CA GLU A 61 4.67 6.81 -19.29
C GLU A 61 3.32 6.11 -19.10
N ASN A 62 2.38 6.75 -18.39
CA ASN A 62 1.05 6.22 -18.06
C ASN A 62 1.07 4.82 -17.41
N LYS A 63 2.11 4.52 -16.64
CA LYS A 63 2.25 3.32 -15.81
C LYS A 63 1.46 3.45 -14.52
N VAL A 64 1.48 2.41 -13.70
CA VAL A 64 0.82 2.39 -12.40
C VAL A 64 1.84 2.60 -11.28
N TYR A 65 1.61 3.61 -10.45
CA TYR A 65 2.38 3.83 -9.22
C TYR A 65 1.52 3.57 -7.97
N CYS A 66 2.00 2.67 -7.12
CA CYS A 66 1.36 2.23 -5.89
C CYS A 66 2.18 2.68 -4.68
N LEU A 67 1.49 3.15 -3.64
CA LEU A 67 2.12 3.60 -2.39
C LEU A 67 1.37 3.05 -1.18
N ASN A 68 2.09 2.66 -0.13
CA ASN A 68 1.52 2.31 1.16
C ASN A 68 1.81 3.41 2.21
N LEU A 69 0.86 3.72 3.08
CA LEU A 69 1.06 4.63 4.21
C LEU A 69 2.04 4.06 5.24
N SER A 70 2.09 2.74 5.38
CA SER A 70 3.04 1.91 6.13
C SER A 70 3.04 2.06 7.65
N ALA A 71 2.94 3.27 8.20
CA ALA A 71 2.80 3.50 9.64
C ALA A 71 2.34 4.93 9.96
N PRO A 72 1.68 5.16 11.11
CA PRO A 72 1.28 6.49 11.56
C PRO A 72 2.41 7.53 11.57
N PHE A 73 3.63 7.14 11.97
CA PHE A 73 4.73 8.09 12.07
C PHE A 73 5.11 8.73 10.72
N ILE A 74 4.83 8.06 9.58
CA ILE A 74 5.09 8.60 8.24
C ILE A 74 4.25 9.86 7.98
N VAL A 75 3.04 9.91 8.53
CA VAL A 75 2.13 11.07 8.38
C VAL A 75 2.20 12.03 9.57
N GLU A 76 2.70 11.60 10.73
CA GLU A 76 2.81 12.44 11.93
C GLU A 76 4.10 13.28 11.97
N VAL A 77 5.18 12.82 11.33
CA VAL A 77 6.45 13.55 11.28
C VAL A 77 6.43 14.56 10.13
N PRO A 78 6.55 15.89 10.39
CA PRO A 78 6.35 16.93 9.38
C PRO A 78 7.14 16.75 8.06
N PRO A 79 8.46 16.50 8.06
CA PRO A 79 9.19 16.32 6.81
C PRO A 79 8.73 15.09 6.00
N PHE A 80 8.25 14.02 6.65
CA PHE A 80 7.76 12.83 5.96
C PHE A 80 6.36 13.06 5.39
N LEU A 81 5.51 13.77 6.13
CA LEU A 81 4.20 14.19 5.64
C LEU A 81 4.32 15.08 4.40
N GLU A 82 5.24 16.05 4.41
CA GLU A 82 5.46 16.92 3.24
C GLU A 82 5.97 16.13 2.03
N ALA A 83 6.91 15.19 2.22
CA ALA A 83 7.34 14.29 1.15
C ALA A 83 6.18 13.41 0.62
N LEU A 84 5.35 12.87 1.51
CA LEU A 84 4.16 12.10 1.13
C LEU A 84 3.18 12.97 0.32
N LYS A 85 2.86 14.18 0.79
CA LYS A 85 1.96 15.12 0.09
C LYS A 85 2.45 15.43 -1.32
N ASN A 86 3.75 15.59 -1.52
CA ASN A 86 4.33 15.79 -2.84
C ASN A 86 4.21 14.56 -3.74
N LEU A 87 4.30 13.35 -3.17
CA LEU A 87 4.14 12.09 -3.92
C LEU A 87 2.67 11.80 -4.29
N LEU A 88 1.71 12.14 -3.42
CA LEU A 88 0.29 11.77 -3.58
C LEU A 88 -0.29 12.08 -4.98
N PRO A 89 -0.01 13.23 -5.63
CA PRO A 89 -0.49 13.51 -7.00
C PRO A 89 -0.16 12.45 -8.05
N TYR A 90 0.90 11.66 -7.84
CA TYR A 90 1.37 10.63 -8.77
C TYR A 90 0.85 9.22 -8.40
N VAL A 91 0.22 9.05 -7.24
CA VAL A 91 -0.23 7.75 -6.73
C VAL A 91 -1.54 7.33 -7.37
N ASP A 92 -1.53 6.18 -8.03
CA ASP A 92 -2.71 5.52 -8.59
C ASP A 92 -3.42 4.63 -7.58
N TYR A 93 -2.65 3.87 -6.78
CA TYR A 93 -3.17 3.03 -5.70
C TYR A 93 -2.54 3.43 -4.36
N LEU A 94 -3.36 3.87 -3.42
CA LEU A 94 -2.93 4.16 -2.05
C LEU A 94 -3.43 3.07 -1.11
N PHE A 95 -2.49 2.39 -0.47
CA PHE A 95 -2.76 1.35 0.52
C PHE A 95 -2.54 1.87 1.95
N GLY A 96 -3.24 1.29 2.90
CA GLY A 96 -3.01 1.48 4.33
C GLY A 96 -3.99 0.65 5.15
N ASN A 97 -3.88 0.74 6.47
CA ASN A 97 -4.85 0.16 7.41
C ASN A 97 -5.69 1.24 8.11
N GLU A 98 -6.63 0.83 8.96
CA GLU A 98 -7.52 1.70 9.72
C GLU A 98 -6.76 2.71 10.60
N THR A 99 -5.67 2.29 11.22
CA THR A 99 -4.88 3.13 12.12
C THR A 99 -4.13 4.21 11.33
N GLU A 100 -3.51 3.82 10.22
CA GLU A 100 -2.81 4.72 9.30
C GLU A 100 -3.78 5.70 8.63
N ALA A 101 -4.97 5.24 8.23
CA ALA A 101 -5.99 6.08 7.63
C ALA A 101 -6.45 7.19 8.58
N MET A 102 -6.74 6.85 9.85
CA MET A 102 -7.16 7.85 10.83
C MET A 102 -6.02 8.83 11.18
N ALA A 103 -4.78 8.34 11.29
CA ALA A 103 -3.61 9.19 11.45
C ALA A 103 -3.44 10.15 10.24
N PHE A 104 -3.65 9.65 9.02
CA PHE A 104 -3.57 10.45 7.80
C PHE A 104 -4.66 11.53 7.76
N SER A 105 -5.89 11.20 8.16
CA SER A 105 -6.98 12.19 8.31
C SER A 105 -6.58 13.34 9.22
N LYS A 106 -6.06 13.01 10.40
CA LYS A 106 -5.61 14.01 11.38
C LYS A 106 -4.47 14.87 10.83
N ALA A 107 -3.48 14.26 10.19
CA ALA A 107 -2.34 14.94 9.61
C ALA A 107 -2.73 15.88 8.45
N MET A 108 -3.77 15.54 7.70
CA MET A 108 -4.33 16.36 6.63
C MET A 108 -5.31 17.44 7.11
N GLY A 109 -5.56 17.52 8.42
CA GLY A 109 -6.53 18.46 8.99
C GLY A 109 -7.98 18.13 8.61
N TRP A 110 -8.27 16.87 8.31
CA TRP A 110 -9.62 16.42 7.97
C TRP A 110 -10.37 15.98 9.22
N ASP A 111 -11.56 16.54 9.40
CA ASP A 111 -12.53 16.12 10.41
C ASP A 111 -13.36 14.93 9.88
N CYS A 112 -12.71 13.80 9.61
CA CYS A 112 -13.38 12.55 9.23
C CYS A 112 -13.75 11.73 10.45
N LYS A 113 -14.94 11.12 10.43
CA LYS A 113 -15.47 10.32 11.55
C LYS A 113 -15.02 8.87 11.52
N ASP A 114 -14.77 8.35 10.32
CA ASP A 114 -14.41 6.95 10.09
C ASP A 114 -13.50 6.78 8.87
N VAL A 115 -12.98 5.56 8.71
CA VAL A 115 -12.06 5.17 7.63
C VAL A 115 -12.69 5.32 6.24
N SER A 116 -14.02 5.18 6.12
CA SER A 116 -14.74 5.32 4.86
C SER A 116 -14.70 6.76 4.36
N GLU A 117 -14.95 7.73 5.24
CA GLU A 117 -14.82 9.16 4.92
C GLU A 117 -13.38 9.54 4.53
N VAL A 118 -12.37 8.96 5.22
CA VAL A 118 -10.96 9.15 4.86
C VAL A 118 -10.68 8.59 3.47
N ALA A 119 -11.10 7.36 3.18
CA ALA A 119 -10.89 6.72 1.89
C ALA A 119 -11.54 7.54 0.76
N ALA A 120 -12.76 8.02 0.98
CA ALA A 120 -13.47 8.85 0.02
C ALA A 120 -12.74 10.17 -0.28
N LYS A 121 -12.28 10.89 0.75
CA LYS A 121 -11.50 12.13 0.58
C LYS A 121 -10.16 11.89 -0.09
N ALA A 122 -9.42 10.86 0.34
CA ALA A 122 -8.13 10.52 -0.24
C ALA A 122 -8.23 10.13 -1.72
N ALA A 123 -9.31 9.45 -2.13
CA ALA A 123 -9.56 9.12 -3.53
C ALA A 123 -9.79 10.35 -4.42
N ARG A 124 -10.23 11.48 -3.85
CA ARG A 124 -10.48 12.75 -4.54
C ARG A 124 -9.34 13.77 -4.45
N LEU A 125 -8.26 13.45 -3.74
CA LEU A 125 -7.08 14.32 -3.71
C LEU A 125 -6.59 14.59 -5.15
N PRO A 126 -6.03 15.78 -5.43
CA PRO A 126 -5.53 16.11 -6.76
C PRO A 126 -4.59 15.04 -7.33
N LYS A 127 -4.64 14.85 -8.65
CA LYS A 127 -3.74 13.96 -9.39
C LYS A 127 -3.10 14.70 -10.55
N GLN A 128 -1.84 14.37 -10.81
CA GLN A 128 -1.09 14.87 -11.96
C GLN A 128 -1.54 14.18 -13.25
N ASN A 129 -1.70 12.85 -13.21
CA ASN A 129 -2.26 12.09 -14.34
C ASN A 129 -3.79 12.09 -14.29
N GLY A 130 -4.43 12.85 -15.19
CA GLY A 130 -5.89 12.86 -15.36
C GLY A 130 -6.46 11.61 -16.05
N GLY A 131 -5.62 10.77 -16.67
CA GLY A 131 -6.02 9.55 -17.37
C GLY A 131 -6.38 8.38 -16.46
N ARG A 132 -6.11 8.47 -15.15
CA ARG A 132 -6.45 7.44 -14.17
C ARG A 132 -6.87 8.04 -12.85
N GLN A 133 -8.06 7.69 -12.37
CA GLN A 133 -8.50 8.07 -11.02
C GLN A 133 -7.72 7.33 -9.94
N ARG A 134 -7.56 7.93 -8.75
CA ARG A 134 -6.94 7.24 -7.60
C ARG A 134 -7.88 6.16 -7.08
N THR A 135 -7.33 4.99 -6.79
CA THR A 135 -7.97 3.95 -5.98
C THR A 135 -7.33 3.95 -4.60
N VAL A 136 -8.12 4.09 -3.55
CA VAL A 136 -7.66 3.95 -2.16
C VAL A 136 -8.15 2.62 -1.64
N VAL A 137 -7.28 1.85 -0.99
CA VAL A 137 -7.56 0.52 -0.45
C VAL A 137 -7.14 0.49 1.01
N PHE A 138 -8.10 0.48 1.92
CA PHE A 138 -7.85 0.42 3.37
C PHE A 138 -8.35 -0.89 3.97
N THR A 139 -7.45 -1.64 4.58
CA THR A 139 -7.76 -2.86 5.34
C THR A 139 -8.17 -2.51 6.77
N GLN A 140 -8.94 -3.38 7.42
CA GLN A 140 -9.47 -3.16 8.78
C GLN A 140 -9.40 -4.42 9.65
N GLY A 141 -8.28 -5.15 9.57
CA GLY A 141 -8.12 -6.45 10.23
C GLY A 141 -9.16 -7.48 9.76
N GLY A 142 -10.06 -7.87 10.66
CA GLY A 142 -11.15 -8.82 10.36
C GLY A 142 -12.41 -8.18 9.76
N GLU A 143 -12.51 -6.85 9.77
CA GLU A 143 -13.62 -6.11 9.18
C GLU A 143 -13.43 -5.94 7.66
N ASP A 144 -14.47 -5.47 6.97
CA ASP A 144 -14.47 -5.27 5.52
C ASP A 144 -13.27 -4.42 5.06
N THR A 145 -12.64 -4.83 3.96
CA THR A 145 -11.70 -3.97 3.24
C THR A 145 -12.46 -2.90 2.48
N LEU A 146 -12.07 -1.63 2.65
CA LEU A 146 -12.69 -0.49 1.98
C LEU A 146 -11.90 -0.13 0.73
N VAL A 147 -12.59 -0.02 -0.40
CA VAL A 147 -12.02 0.51 -1.63
C VAL A 147 -12.76 1.76 -2.06
N ALA A 148 -12.06 2.87 -2.22
CA ALA A 148 -12.64 4.12 -2.69
C ALA A 148 -12.10 4.51 -4.07
N ARG A 149 -13.01 4.92 -4.96
CA ARG A 149 -12.72 5.51 -6.27
C ARG A 149 -13.65 6.70 -6.48
N ASP A 150 -13.08 7.85 -6.83
CA ASP A 150 -13.84 9.11 -7.03
C ASP A 150 -14.76 9.50 -5.84
N GLY A 151 -14.32 9.13 -4.63
CA GLY A 151 -15.07 9.33 -3.39
C GLY A 151 -16.25 8.39 -3.17
N VAL A 152 -16.47 7.41 -4.05
CA VAL A 152 -17.41 6.30 -3.83
C VAL A 152 -16.67 5.16 -3.14
N VAL A 153 -17.17 4.72 -1.99
CA VAL A 153 -16.60 3.62 -1.20
C VAL A 153 -17.37 2.34 -1.45
N THR A 154 -16.65 1.24 -1.62
CA THR A 154 -17.20 -0.13 -1.72
C THR A 154 -16.52 -1.01 -0.68
N ASN A 155 -17.33 -1.78 0.04
CA ASN A 155 -16.86 -2.70 1.06
C ASN A 155 -16.66 -4.09 0.47
N TYR A 156 -15.58 -4.74 0.85
CA TYR A 156 -15.25 -6.11 0.46
C TYR A 156 -15.08 -6.97 1.71
N PRO A 157 -15.99 -7.93 1.94
CA PRO A 157 -15.91 -8.81 3.09
C PRO A 157 -14.60 -9.58 3.16
N VAL A 158 -14.03 -9.63 4.35
CA VAL A 158 -12.87 -10.48 4.65
C VAL A 158 -13.38 -11.87 5.07
N PRO A 159 -12.95 -12.96 4.42
CA PRO A 159 -13.31 -14.30 4.86
C PRO A 159 -12.85 -14.55 6.29
N ALA A 160 -13.77 -14.97 7.16
CA ALA A 160 -13.45 -15.23 8.56
C ALA A 160 -12.40 -16.35 8.70
N VAL A 161 -11.35 -16.07 9.46
CA VAL A 161 -10.36 -17.08 9.89
C VAL A 161 -10.64 -17.40 11.35
N LYS A 162 -10.70 -18.70 11.68
CA LYS A 162 -10.93 -19.13 13.06
C LYS A 162 -9.80 -18.61 13.95
N LYS A 163 -10.15 -18.09 15.12
CA LYS A 163 -9.19 -17.46 16.03
C LYS A 163 -8.06 -18.41 16.44
N GLU A 164 -8.36 -19.71 16.54
CA GLU A 164 -7.42 -20.75 16.91
C GLU A 164 -6.41 -21.06 15.79
N GLU A 165 -6.72 -20.69 14.54
CA GLU A 165 -5.81 -20.81 13.39
C GLU A 165 -4.89 -19.59 13.24
N ILE A 166 -5.16 -18.48 13.94
CA ILE A 166 -4.34 -17.26 13.87
C ILE A 166 -3.13 -17.41 14.78
N VAL A 167 -1.95 -17.45 14.16
CA VAL A 167 -0.65 -17.65 14.83
C VAL A 167 0.10 -16.31 14.98
N ASP A 168 0.20 -15.51 13.92
CA ASP A 168 0.94 -14.25 13.90
C ASP A 168 0.30 -13.28 12.90
N THR A 169 -0.04 -12.06 13.31
CA THR A 169 -0.63 -11.06 12.40
C THR A 169 0.42 -10.25 11.63
N ASN A 170 1.71 -10.46 11.93
CA ASN A 170 2.81 -9.76 11.29
C ASN A 170 2.88 -10.06 9.79
N GLY A 171 2.97 -9.01 8.97
CA GLY A 171 3.01 -9.15 7.51
C GLY A 171 1.65 -9.38 6.85
N ALA A 172 0.53 -9.37 7.59
CA ALA A 172 -0.81 -9.45 7.01
C ALA A 172 -1.05 -8.37 5.94
N GLY A 173 -0.69 -7.12 6.23
CA GLY A 173 -0.80 -6.01 5.27
C GLY A 173 0.11 -6.19 4.05
N ASP A 174 1.35 -6.63 4.25
CA ASP A 174 2.29 -6.89 3.15
C ASP A 174 1.80 -8.04 2.25
N ALA A 175 1.30 -9.12 2.84
CA ALA A 175 0.71 -10.24 2.13
C ALA A 175 -0.55 -9.83 1.38
N PHE A 176 -1.42 -8.99 1.98
CA PHE A 176 -2.57 -8.42 1.31
C PHE A 176 -2.16 -7.64 0.06
N VAL A 177 -1.20 -6.71 0.18
CA VAL A 177 -0.70 -5.94 -0.96
C VAL A 177 -0.08 -6.86 -2.00
N GLY A 178 0.70 -7.86 -1.61
CA GLY A 178 1.28 -8.86 -2.52
C GLY A 178 0.20 -9.61 -3.31
N GLY A 179 -0.84 -10.10 -2.63
CA GLY A 179 -1.98 -10.77 -3.26
C GLY A 179 -2.73 -9.85 -4.21
N PHE A 180 -2.98 -8.60 -3.82
CA PHE A 180 -3.61 -7.59 -4.66
C PHE A 180 -2.78 -7.30 -5.92
N LEU A 181 -1.49 -7.03 -5.76
CA LEU A 181 -0.58 -6.73 -6.87
C LEU A 181 -0.40 -7.92 -7.82
N SER A 182 -0.49 -9.16 -7.32
CA SER A 182 -0.43 -10.37 -8.16
C SER A 182 -1.52 -10.40 -9.23
N GLN A 183 -2.70 -9.86 -8.91
CA GLN A 183 -3.82 -9.74 -9.84
C GLN A 183 -3.70 -8.47 -10.70
N LEU A 184 -3.26 -7.35 -10.11
CA LEU A 184 -3.04 -6.10 -10.83
C LEU A 184 -2.01 -6.24 -11.96
N CYS A 185 -0.96 -7.05 -11.76
CA CYS A 185 0.09 -7.28 -12.75
C CYS A 185 -0.30 -8.28 -13.85
N ARG A 186 -1.50 -8.87 -13.83
CA ARG A 186 -1.94 -9.80 -14.87
C ARG A 186 -2.17 -9.04 -16.20
N PRO A 187 -1.88 -9.67 -17.36
CA PRO A 187 -2.09 -9.03 -18.66
C PRO A 187 -3.55 -8.69 -18.97
N VAL A 188 -4.49 -9.45 -18.39
CA VAL A 188 -5.93 -9.23 -18.54
C VAL A 188 -6.41 -8.40 -17.36
N ALA A 189 -7.08 -7.28 -17.64
CA ALA A 189 -7.67 -6.44 -16.62
C ALA A 189 -8.63 -7.26 -15.74
N LYS A 190 -8.31 -7.34 -14.46
CA LYS A 190 -9.16 -7.98 -13.45
C LYS A 190 -10.05 -6.96 -12.78
N HIS A 191 -11.18 -7.41 -12.25
CA HIS A 191 -12.02 -6.55 -11.44
C HIS A 191 -11.32 -6.25 -10.11
N ILE A 192 -11.60 -5.09 -9.54
CA ILE A 192 -11.04 -4.70 -8.24
C ILE A 192 -11.40 -5.71 -7.14
N SER A 193 -12.57 -6.35 -7.25
CA SER A 193 -13.01 -7.46 -6.41
C SER A 193 -12.06 -8.66 -6.44
N ASP A 194 -11.49 -9.00 -7.60
CA ASP A 194 -10.53 -10.09 -7.72
C ASP A 194 -9.20 -9.75 -7.04
N MET A 195 -8.76 -8.50 -7.17
CA MET A 195 -7.55 -8.01 -6.51
C MET A 195 -7.70 -8.04 -4.99
N VAL A 196 -8.83 -7.55 -4.46
CA VAL A 196 -9.11 -7.59 -3.02
C VAL A 196 -9.25 -9.03 -2.52
N ARG A 197 -9.94 -9.90 -3.27
CA ARG A 197 -10.08 -11.33 -2.93
C ARG A 197 -8.72 -12.03 -2.84
N ALA A 198 -7.82 -11.75 -3.77
CA ALA A 198 -6.45 -12.29 -3.74
C ALA A 198 -5.62 -11.74 -2.57
N GLY A 199 -5.78 -10.45 -2.25
CA GLY A 199 -5.17 -9.84 -1.06
C GLY A 199 -5.66 -10.49 0.23
N ASN A 200 -6.98 -10.62 0.40
CA ASN A 200 -7.58 -11.28 1.56
C ASN A 200 -7.14 -12.75 1.68
N TYR A 201 -7.07 -13.47 0.56
CA TYR A 201 -6.54 -14.84 0.54
C TYR A 201 -5.10 -14.89 1.04
N ALA A 202 -4.20 -14.08 0.47
CA ALA A 202 -2.80 -14.07 0.85
C ALA A 202 -2.60 -13.69 2.33
N ALA A 203 -3.32 -12.70 2.83
CA ALA A 203 -3.32 -12.36 4.25
C ALA A 203 -3.86 -13.50 5.12
N SER A 204 -4.92 -14.19 4.70
CA SER A 204 -5.46 -15.33 5.44
C SER A 204 -4.48 -16.50 5.53
N CYS A 205 -3.61 -16.69 4.54
CA CYS A 205 -2.54 -17.67 4.58
C CYS A 205 -1.43 -17.23 5.54
N ILE A 206 -1.00 -15.97 5.46
CA ILE A 206 0.15 -15.48 6.22
C ILE A 206 -0.11 -15.49 7.72
N ILE A 207 -1.36 -15.19 8.14
CA ILE A 207 -1.65 -15.10 9.57
C ILE A 207 -1.69 -16.44 10.29
N LYS A 208 -1.68 -17.56 9.55
CA LYS A 208 -1.71 -18.93 10.08
C LYS A 208 -0.32 -19.50 10.36
N VAL A 209 0.72 -18.75 10.06
CA VAL A 209 2.12 -19.14 10.27
C VAL A 209 2.88 -18.04 11.00
N SER A 210 4.02 -18.37 11.59
CA SER A 210 4.85 -17.37 12.27
C SER A 210 5.72 -16.59 11.28
N GLY A 211 5.57 -15.26 11.28
CA GLY A 211 6.20 -14.34 10.35
C GLY A 211 5.59 -14.38 8.93
N CYS A 212 6.24 -13.68 7.99
CA CYS A 212 5.77 -13.60 6.60
C CYS A 212 6.33 -14.78 5.78
N LYS A 213 5.71 -15.97 5.89
CA LYS A 213 6.09 -17.20 5.19
C LYS A 213 4.93 -17.75 4.35
N MET A 214 5.22 -18.18 3.12
CA MET A 214 4.25 -18.90 2.29
C MET A 214 4.67 -20.35 2.18
N GLU A 215 3.77 -21.27 2.50
CA GLU A 215 3.96 -22.72 2.36
C GLU A 215 2.95 -23.28 1.35
N GLY A 216 3.39 -24.22 0.51
CA GLY A 216 2.55 -24.88 -0.50
C GLY A 216 2.35 -24.08 -1.79
N GLU A 217 1.49 -24.60 -2.67
CA GLU A 217 1.10 -23.93 -3.91
C GLU A 217 -0.16 -23.07 -3.69
N PRO A 218 -0.23 -21.85 -4.27
CA PRO A 218 -1.43 -21.04 -4.19
C PRO A 218 -2.59 -21.72 -4.92
N ILE A 219 -3.80 -21.67 -4.35
CA ILE A 219 -5.00 -22.16 -5.05
C ILE A 219 -5.33 -21.25 -6.24
N SER A 220 -5.94 -21.81 -7.28
CA SER A 220 -6.50 -21.01 -8.36
C SER A 220 -7.74 -20.27 -7.85
N LEU A 221 -7.65 -18.94 -7.79
CA LEU A 221 -8.74 -18.03 -7.41
C LEU A 221 -9.61 -17.62 -8.60
#